data_AF-A0A6J8BHX9-F1
#
_entry.id   AF-A0A6J8BHX9-F1
#
_cell.length_a   1.000
_cell.length_b   1.000
_cell.length_c   1.000
_cell.angle_alpha   90.00
_cell.angle_beta   90.00
_cell.angle_gamma   90.00
#
_symmetry.space_group_name_H-M   'P 1'
#
loop_
_entity.id
_entity.type
_entity.pdbx_description
1 polymer ?
#
loop_
_entity_poly.entity_id
_entity_poly.type
_entity_poly.pdbx_seq_one_letter_code
_entity_poly.pdbx_strand_id
1 'polypeptide(L)'
;MAQIAARECNICEENEGKYVCYECSHFFCECCKLLHGKFPANRHHTVTASVSIDLQTFSFKHKCQKHNHEFLHFCSTCSCLTCNECVTSEHNSHVFRSVGDVAADARETIKENIINIKDKILRLTQLVEEIKFTTMSKIQKNYEQFTYDATQLSHALKNIVQVVTDVNINHASDFLALETAHWNQNLATVETLLQEHTSICTKLENVLTESHNVTFFINCCELLKEFEASEDFPVFDETNILHGLNVKEFIGKVVEMMKSKYDISYLSEESTQYEVEITKLNDQIRNDKERYQKETEDLHVTLTIQQSDIAELKAKNINEGRLYEMEIGELKDQIKNDEVYILNTDSERLE
;
A
#
# COMPACT_ATOMS: atom_id res chain seq x y z
N MET A 1 -19.29 50.97 -26.76
CA MET A 1 -18.13 51.89 -26.61
C MET A 1 -17.21 51.25 -25.59
N ALA A 2 -16.10 50.67 -26.05
CA ALA A 2 -15.17 49.94 -25.19
C ALA A 2 -14.40 50.93 -24.30
N GLN A 3 -14.51 50.76 -22.99
CA GLN A 3 -13.87 51.58 -21.99
C GLN A 3 -12.37 51.21 -21.97
N ILE A 4 -11.54 52.14 -22.41
CA ILE A 4 -10.08 52.01 -22.47
C ILE A 4 -9.57 51.91 -21.03
N ALA A 5 -8.89 50.82 -20.68
CA ALA A 5 -8.17 50.73 -19.42
C ALA A 5 -7.09 51.82 -19.41
N ALA A 6 -7.20 52.77 -18.48
CA ALA A 6 -6.22 53.83 -18.29
C ALA A 6 -4.84 53.19 -18.04
N ARG A 7 -3.88 53.46 -18.94
CA ARG A 7 -2.48 53.07 -18.77
C ARG A 7 -1.73 54.19 -18.08
N GLU A 8 -0.84 53.86 -17.16
CA GLU A 8 -0.03 54.81 -16.41
C GLU A 8 1.11 55.39 -17.27
N CYS A 9 1.57 56.59 -16.94
CA CYS A 9 2.69 57.24 -17.60
C CYS A 9 3.99 56.46 -17.35
N ASN A 10 4.67 56.02 -18.40
CA ASN A 10 5.90 55.23 -18.32
C ASN A 10 7.13 55.97 -17.78
N ILE A 11 7.03 57.28 -17.51
CA ILE A 11 8.14 58.09 -17.00
C ILE A 11 7.99 58.42 -15.52
N CYS A 12 6.79 58.81 -15.10
CA CYS A 12 6.55 59.18 -13.71
C CYS A 12 5.79 58.13 -12.93
N GLU A 13 5.15 57.17 -13.60
CA GLU A 13 4.34 56.07 -13.04
C GLU A 13 3.16 56.50 -12.15
N GLU A 14 3.03 57.79 -11.81
CA GLU A 14 2.00 58.32 -10.92
C GLU A 14 0.76 58.85 -11.64
N ASN A 15 0.89 59.24 -12.91
CA ASN A 15 -0.16 59.96 -13.65
C ASN A 15 -0.68 59.14 -14.83
N GLU A 16 -1.93 59.35 -15.22
CA GLU A 16 -2.52 58.70 -16.39
C GLU A 16 -1.78 59.08 -17.70
N GLY A 17 -1.39 58.05 -18.45
CA GLY A 17 -0.68 58.11 -19.72
C GLY A 17 -1.60 58.49 -20.88
N LYS A 18 -1.99 59.78 -20.94
CA LYS A 18 -2.94 60.31 -21.93
C LYS A 18 -2.40 60.42 -23.35
N TYR A 19 -1.09 60.39 -23.53
CA TYR A 19 -0.42 60.50 -24.83
C TYR A 19 0.50 59.32 -25.06
N VAL A 20 0.83 59.03 -26.30
CA VAL A 20 1.83 58.01 -26.63
C VAL A 20 2.71 58.51 -27.77
N CYS A 21 4.00 58.23 -27.64
CA CYS A 21 5.00 58.47 -28.67
C CYS A 21 5.13 57.22 -29.54
N TYR A 22 5.01 57.34 -30.87
CA TYR A 22 5.13 56.17 -31.76
C TYR A 22 6.54 55.58 -31.74
N GLU A 23 7.55 56.44 -31.71
CA GLU A 23 8.95 56.07 -31.80
C GLU A 23 9.47 55.47 -30.49
N CYS A 24 8.96 55.93 -29.34
CA CYS A 24 9.34 55.39 -28.03
C CYS A 24 8.40 54.30 -27.53
N SER A 25 7.24 54.12 -28.16
CA SER A 25 6.18 53.20 -27.72
C SER A 25 5.77 53.36 -26.24
N HIS A 26 5.92 54.56 -25.69
CA HIS A 26 5.67 54.88 -24.28
C HIS A 26 4.47 55.79 -24.12
N PHE A 27 3.70 55.56 -23.07
CA PHE A 27 2.60 56.41 -22.64
C PHE A 27 3.12 57.51 -21.72
N PHE A 28 2.66 58.74 -21.96
CA PHE A 28 3.07 59.93 -21.24
C PHE A 28 1.85 60.66 -20.70
N CYS A 29 1.93 61.14 -19.47
CA CYS A 29 1.02 62.17 -19.00
C CYS A 29 1.34 63.51 -19.69
N GLU A 30 0.46 64.50 -19.55
CA GLU A 30 0.63 65.83 -20.19
C GLU A 30 2.00 66.45 -19.86
N CYS A 31 2.43 66.38 -18.60
CA CYS A 31 3.71 66.91 -18.15
C CYS A 31 4.90 66.19 -18.79
N CYS A 32 4.87 64.85 -18.79
CA CYS A 32 5.96 64.04 -19.34
C CYS A 32 6.02 64.12 -20.87
N LYS A 33 4.89 64.31 -21.57
CA LYS A 33 4.86 64.61 -23.02
C LYS A 33 5.59 65.93 -23.32
N LEU A 34 5.28 66.98 -22.56
CA LEU A 34 5.88 68.30 -22.77
C LEU A 34 7.38 68.27 -22.50
N LEU A 35 7.80 67.50 -21.49
CA LEU A 35 9.21 67.28 -21.21
C LEU A 35 9.86 66.44 -22.32
N HIS A 36 9.19 65.39 -22.79
CA HIS A 36 9.63 64.52 -23.87
C HIS A 36 9.94 65.32 -25.14
N GLY A 37 9.03 66.15 -25.63
CA GLY A 37 9.24 66.97 -26.83
C GLY A 37 10.22 68.14 -26.67
N LYS A 38 10.60 68.50 -25.43
CA LYS A 38 11.63 69.51 -25.17
C LYS A 38 13.05 68.97 -25.35
N PHE A 39 13.23 67.65 -25.18
CA PHE A 39 14.52 67.01 -25.42
C PHE A 39 14.84 67.02 -26.92
N PRO A 40 16.02 67.53 -27.33
CA PRO A 40 16.40 67.66 -28.74
C PRO A 40 16.25 66.35 -29.54
N ALA A 41 16.62 65.22 -28.93
CA ALA A 41 16.52 63.88 -29.53
C ALA A 41 15.08 63.46 -29.87
N ASN A 42 14.09 64.05 -29.21
CA ASN A 42 12.70 63.63 -29.27
C ASN A 42 11.81 64.66 -30.00
N ARG A 43 12.39 65.74 -30.55
CA ARG A 43 11.63 66.81 -31.25
C ARG A 43 10.95 66.33 -32.53
N HIS A 44 11.49 65.28 -33.14
CA HIS A 44 10.95 64.64 -34.34
C HIS A 44 10.01 63.49 -34.02
N HIS A 45 9.85 63.14 -32.74
CA HIS A 45 8.94 62.10 -32.33
C HIS A 45 7.50 62.56 -32.46
N THR A 46 6.67 61.68 -33.01
CA THR A 46 5.25 61.93 -33.20
C THR A 46 4.52 61.49 -31.94
N VAL A 47 4.02 62.47 -31.18
CA VAL A 47 3.24 62.20 -29.96
C VAL A 47 1.76 62.50 -30.19
N THR A 48 0.92 61.49 -30.04
CA THR A 48 -0.53 61.57 -30.27
C THR A 48 -1.31 61.19 -29.01
N ALA A 49 -2.57 61.63 -28.91
CA ALA A 49 -3.44 61.24 -27.81
C ALA A 49 -3.70 59.72 -27.85
N SER A 50 -3.57 59.06 -26.69
CA SER A 50 -3.78 57.61 -26.53
C SER A 50 -5.18 57.16 -26.96
N VAL A 51 -6.18 58.04 -26.86
CA VAL A 51 -7.58 57.79 -27.24
C VAL A 51 -7.78 57.66 -28.76
N SER A 52 -6.84 58.16 -29.57
CA SER A 52 -6.90 58.11 -31.03
C SER A 52 -6.10 56.98 -31.67
N ILE A 53 -5.59 56.03 -30.88
CA ILE A 53 -4.70 54.96 -31.38
C ILE A 53 -5.36 53.60 -31.28
N ASP A 54 -5.42 52.92 -32.43
CA ASP A 54 -5.73 51.50 -32.48
C ASP A 54 -4.48 50.70 -32.10
N LEU A 55 -4.54 50.07 -30.92
CA LEU A 55 -3.45 49.26 -30.37
C LEU A 55 -3.13 48.03 -31.22
N GLN A 56 -4.00 47.63 -32.16
CA GLN A 56 -3.68 46.56 -33.11
C GLN A 56 -2.61 46.95 -34.13
N THR A 57 -2.45 48.24 -34.42
CA THR A 57 -1.42 48.78 -35.34
C THR A 57 -0.13 49.22 -34.65
N PHE A 58 -0.05 49.12 -33.32
CA PHE A 58 1.04 49.65 -32.51
C PHE A 58 2.11 48.57 -32.24
N SER A 59 2.81 48.11 -33.29
CA SER A 59 3.76 46.97 -33.24
C SER A 59 5.05 47.26 -34.01
N PHE A 60 6.05 47.90 -33.38
CA PHE A 60 7.37 48.13 -33.97
C PHE A 60 8.51 47.28 -33.37
N LYS A 61 8.22 46.36 -32.43
CA LYS A 61 9.27 45.71 -31.61
C LYS A 61 9.97 44.50 -32.25
N HIS A 62 9.62 44.09 -33.46
CA HIS A 62 10.24 42.94 -34.12
C HIS A 62 10.58 43.27 -35.58
N LYS A 63 11.79 43.78 -35.81
CA LYS A 63 12.35 44.08 -37.13
C LYS A 63 13.54 43.16 -37.43
N CYS A 64 13.85 43.00 -38.71
CA CYS A 64 15.02 42.26 -39.18
C CYS A 64 16.30 42.90 -38.66
N GLN A 65 17.11 42.14 -37.92
CA GLN A 65 18.37 42.62 -37.34
C GLN A 65 19.40 43.07 -38.40
N LYS A 66 19.39 42.44 -39.59
CA LYS A 66 20.35 42.76 -40.66
C LYS A 66 20.00 44.05 -41.42
N HIS A 67 18.72 44.38 -41.52
CA HIS A 67 18.21 45.39 -42.44
C HIS A 67 17.34 46.45 -41.76
N ASN A 68 17.08 46.32 -40.46
CA ASN A 68 16.20 47.17 -39.64
C ASN A 68 14.81 47.42 -40.27
N HIS A 69 14.31 46.43 -41.01
CA HIS A 69 13.03 46.45 -41.73
C HIS A 69 12.02 45.51 -41.09
N GLU A 70 10.73 45.79 -41.22
CA GLU A 70 9.67 44.91 -40.71
C GLU A 70 9.75 43.51 -41.33
N PHE A 71 9.46 42.50 -40.52
CA PHE A 71 9.30 41.13 -40.99
C PHE A 71 7.97 40.99 -41.71
N LEU A 72 8.04 40.80 -43.03
CA LEU A 72 6.85 40.71 -43.89
C LEU A 72 6.61 39.28 -44.39
N HIS A 73 7.67 38.46 -44.42
CA HIS A 73 7.63 37.12 -45.01
C HIS A 73 8.17 36.07 -44.04
N PHE A 74 7.61 34.87 -44.09
CA PHE A 74 8.14 33.68 -43.45
C PHE A 74 8.76 32.77 -44.51
N CYS A 75 10.06 32.51 -44.40
CA CYS A 75 10.76 31.57 -45.26
C CYS A 75 10.45 30.14 -44.79
N SER A 76 9.67 29.39 -45.57
CA SER A 76 9.26 28.01 -45.23
C SER A 76 10.41 27.01 -45.36
N THR A 77 11.41 27.31 -46.19
CA THR A 77 12.60 26.46 -46.36
C THR A 77 13.54 26.54 -45.15
N CYS A 78 13.63 27.70 -44.51
CA CYS A 78 14.52 27.95 -43.36
C CYS A 78 13.78 28.02 -42.02
N SER A 79 12.45 27.98 -42.04
CA SER A 79 11.58 28.14 -40.88
C SER A 79 11.84 29.41 -40.06
N CYS A 80 12.04 30.55 -40.73
CA CYS A 80 12.37 31.83 -40.08
C CYS A 80 11.64 33.04 -40.69
N LEU A 81 11.53 34.13 -39.92
CA LEU A 81 10.97 35.41 -40.36
C LEU A 81 12.01 36.22 -41.17
N THR A 82 11.57 36.88 -42.23
CA THR A 82 12.43 37.60 -43.20
C THR A 82 11.80 38.94 -43.63
N CYS A 83 12.63 39.96 -43.84
CA CYS A 83 12.21 41.22 -44.46
C CYS A 83 12.42 41.18 -45.99
N ASN A 84 11.95 42.19 -46.73
CA ASN A 84 12.09 42.25 -48.20
C ASN A 84 13.54 42.13 -48.70
N GLU A 85 14.51 42.68 -47.96
CA GLU A 85 15.93 42.60 -48.32
C GLU A 85 16.54 41.22 -48.02
N CYS A 86 16.09 40.52 -46.97
CA CYS A 86 16.48 39.12 -46.72
C CYS A 86 16.00 38.19 -47.84
N VAL A 87 14.81 38.45 -48.40
CA VAL A 87 14.24 37.66 -49.50
C VAL A 87 15.10 37.74 -50.76
N THR A 88 15.60 38.94 -51.09
CA THR A 88 16.38 39.18 -52.31
C THR A 88 17.87 38.87 -52.16
N SER A 89 18.38 38.86 -50.93
CA SER A 89 19.77 38.51 -50.63
C SER A 89 19.94 37.02 -50.30
N GLU A 90 19.76 36.64 -49.04
CA GLU A 90 20.17 35.35 -48.49
C GLU A 90 19.15 34.23 -48.71
N HIS A 91 17.87 34.58 -48.84
CA HIS A 91 16.80 33.60 -49.06
C HIS A 91 16.33 33.60 -50.52
N ASN A 92 17.17 34.07 -51.44
CA ASN A 92 16.87 34.08 -52.87
C ASN A 92 16.58 32.65 -53.34
N SER A 93 15.43 32.44 -54.00
CA SER A 93 14.86 31.14 -54.42
C SER A 93 14.18 30.24 -53.36
N HIS A 94 14.03 30.69 -52.11
CA HIS A 94 13.24 29.96 -51.12
C HIS A 94 11.72 30.17 -51.26
N VAL A 95 10.94 29.31 -50.60
CA VAL A 95 9.48 29.40 -50.58
C VAL A 95 9.05 30.29 -49.42
N PHE A 96 8.23 31.29 -49.70
CA PHE A 96 7.76 32.26 -48.72
C PHE A 96 6.25 32.20 -48.51
N ARG A 97 5.82 32.55 -47.31
CA ARG A 97 4.42 32.79 -46.94
C ARG A 97 4.33 34.13 -46.20
N SER A 98 3.16 34.76 -46.22
CA SER A 98 2.92 35.95 -45.39
C SER A 98 3.01 35.60 -43.91
N VAL A 99 3.63 36.48 -43.10
CA VAL A 99 3.67 36.31 -41.65
C VAL A 99 2.26 36.26 -41.06
N GLY A 100 1.31 37.02 -41.63
CA GLY A 100 -0.09 37.00 -41.21
C GLY A 100 -0.73 35.63 -41.36
N ASP A 101 -0.48 34.96 -42.48
CA ASP A 101 -1.04 33.63 -42.80
C ASP A 101 -0.41 32.54 -41.93
N VAL A 102 0.92 32.54 -41.78
CA VAL A 102 1.61 31.55 -40.93
C VAL A 102 1.23 31.73 -39.47
N ALA A 103 1.08 32.97 -39.00
CA ALA A 103 0.59 33.25 -37.65
C ALA A 103 -0.88 32.86 -37.47
N ALA A 104 -1.73 32.99 -38.50
CA ALA A 104 -3.10 32.53 -38.45
C ALA A 104 -3.18 31.00 -38.34
N ASP A 105 -2.44 30.26 -39.18
CA ASP A 105 -2.35 28.80 -39.13
C ASP A 105 -1.80 28.30 -37.79
N ALA A 106 -0.74 28.94 -37.28
CA ALA A 106 -0.14 28.59 -36.00
C ALA A 106 -1.11 28.85 -34.84
N ARG A 107 -1.83 29.97 -34.85
CA ARG A 107 -2.88 30.26 -33.85
C ARG A 107 -3.98 29.21 -33.89
N GLU A 108 -4.41 28.78 -35.07
CA GLU A 108 -5.45 27.76 -35.19
C GLU A 108 -4.97 26.40 -34.69
N THR A 109 -3.76 25.99 -35.08
CA THR A 109 -3.11 24.77 -34.59
C THR A 109 -2.98 24.77 -33.05
N ILE A 110 -2.60 25.90 -32.46
CA ILE A 110 -2.51 26.05 -31.00
C ILE A 110 -3.89 25.94 -30.35
N LYS A 111 -4.93 26.57 -30.91
CA LYS A 111 -6.30 26.44 -30.37
C LYS A 111 -6.77 25.00 -30.38
N GLU A 112 -6.58 24.28 -31.49
CA GLU A 112 -6.92 22.85 -31.60
C GLU A 112 -6.15 22.02 -30.56
N ASN A 113 -4.84 22.25 -30.43
CA ASN A 113 -4.03 21.56 -29.43
C ASN A 113 -4.47 21.86 -27.99
N ILE A 114 -4.88 23.09 -27.69
CA ILE A 114 -5.43 23.46 -26.37
C ILE A 114 -6.72 22.69 -26.10
N ILE A 115 -7.62 22.58 -27.08
CA ILE A 115 -8.87 21.80 -26.94
C ILE A 115 -8.54 20.34 -26.66
N ASN A 116 -7.62 19.75 -27.43
CA ASN A 116 -7.19 18.36 -27.25
C ASN A 116 -6.54 18.10 -25.89
N ILE A 117 -5.70 19.01 -25.40
CA ILE A 117 -5.07 18.89 -24.08
C ILE A 117 -6.11 19.03 -22.97
N LYS A 118 -7.07 19.95 -23.10
CA LYS A 118 -8.17 20.10 -22.13
C LYS A 118 -9.02 18.84 -22.04
N ASP A 119 -9.34 18.19 -23.16
CA ASP A 119 -10.04 16.91 -23.16
C ASP A 119 -9.23 15.80 -22.46
N LYS A 120 -7.92 15.72 -22.75
CA LYS A 120 -7.02 14.77 -22.06
C LYS A 120 -6.97 15.02 -20.55
N ILE A 121 -6.89 16.27 -20.12
CA ILE A 121 -6.90 16.64 -18.69
C ILE A 121 -8.20 16.15 -18.05
N LEU A 122 -9.35 16.41 -18.66
CA LEU A 122 -10.64 15.99 -18.13
C LEU A 122 -10.71 14.46 -17.94
N ARG A 123 -10.29 13.68 -18.96
CA ARG A 123 -10.26 12.22 -18.87
C ARG A 123 -9.32 11.71 -17.78
N LEU A 124 -8.13 12.31 -17.65
CA LEU A 124 -7.17 11.95 -16.61
C LEU A 124 -7.70 12.28 -15.22
N THR A 125 -8.37 13.42 -15.04
CA THR A 125 -9.01 13.79 -13.76
C THR A 125 -10.07 12.77 -13.37
N GLN A 126 -10.95 12.38 -14.31
CA GLN A 126 -11.96 11.36 -14.07
C GLN A 126 -11.34 10.01 -13.70
N LEU A 127 -10.30 9.58 -14.41
CA LEU A 127 -9.61 8.33 -14.13
C LEU A 127 -8.95 8.34 -12.74
N VAL A 128 -8.36 9.46 -12.32
CA VAL A 128 -7.78 9.61 -10.97
C VAL A 128 -8.86 9.47 -9.90
N GLU A 129 -10.03 10.07 -10.09
CA GLU A 129 -11.15 9.93 -9.16
C GLU A 129 -11.67 8.49 -9.12
N GLU A 130 -11.82 7.84 -10.27
CA GLU A 130 -12.26 6.45 -10.36
C GLU A 130 -11.29 5.49 -9.63
N ILE A 131 -9.99 5.66 -9.84
CA ILE A 131 -8.96 4.86 -9.16
C ILE A 131 -9.05 5.07 -7.64
N LYS A 132 -9.11 6.33 -7.18
CA LYS A 132 -9.15 6.65 -5.75
C LYS A 132 -10.40 6.13 -5.05
N PHE A 133 -11.58 6.42 -5.61
CA PHE A 133 -12.84 6.16 -4.91
C PHE A 133 -13.37 4.75 -5.17
N THR A 134 -13.13 4.19 -6.36
CA THR A 134 -13.65 2.87 -6.70
C THR A 134 -12.60 1.81 -6.43
N THR A 135 -11.45 1.88 -7.09
CA THR A 135 -10.47 0.79 -7.07
C THR A 135 -9.81 0.66 -5.70
N MET A 136 -9.27 1.76 -5.14
CA MET A 136 -8.59 1.70 -3.84
C MET A 136 -9.56 1.34 -2.71
N SER A 137 -10.78 1.88 -2.71
CA SER A 137 -11.79 1.52 -1.71
C SER A 137 -12.19 0.04 -1.78
N LYS A 138 -12.35 -0.53 -2.99
CA LYS A 138 -12.63 -1.96 -3.17
C LYS A 138 -11.48 -2.84 -2.67
N ILE A 139 -10.24 -2.48 -3.00
CA ILE A 139 -9.05 -3.22 -2.51
C ILE A 139 -9.00 -3.21 -0.99
N GLN A 140 -9.19 -2.04 -0.37
CA GLN A 140 -9.18 -1.91 1.08
C GLN A 140 -10.28 -2.75 1.74
N LYS A 141 -11.53 -2.66 1.25
CA LYS A 141 -12.65 -3.45 1.78
C LYS A 141 -12.41 -4.95 1.63
N ASN A 142 -11.90 -5.39 0.48
CA ASN A 142 -11.59 -6.80 0.26
C ASN A 142 -10.50 -7.29 1.21
N TYR A 143 -9.49 -6.47 1.49
CA TYR A 143 -8.44 -6.79 2.46
C TYR A 143 -9.01 -6.89 3.90
N GLU A 144 -9.80 -5.90 4.32
CA GLU A 144 -10.47 -5.90 5.64
C GLU A 144 -11.39 -7.12 5.79
N GLN A 145 -12.17 -7.45 4.76
CA GLN A 145 -13.02 -8.64 4.75
C GLN A 145 -12.20 -9.93 4.83
N PHE A 146 -11.16 -10.07 4.01
CA PHE A 146 -10.30 -11.26 4.01
C PHE A 146 -9.64 -11.48 5.39
N THR A 147 -9.12 -10.42 6.00
CA THR A 147 -8.52 -10.49 7.34
C THR A 147 -9.53 -10.85 8.42
N TYR A 148 -10.75 -10.32 8.34
CA TYR A 148 -11.85 -10.73 9.21
C TYR A 148 -12.18 -12.22 9.03
N ASP A 149 -12.41 -12.67 7.80
CA ASP A 149 -12.78 -14.06 7.51
C ASP A 149 -11.69 -15.04 7.97
N ALA A 150 -10.41 -14.71 7.74
CA ALA A 150 -9.28 -15.53 8.18
C ALA A 150 -9.19 -15.64 9.72
N THR A 151 -9.43 -14.55 10.44
CA THR A 151 -9.42 -14.56 11.92
C THR A 151 -10.60 -15.35 12.49
N GLN A 152 -11.78 -15.21 11.90
CA GLN A 152 -12.96 -15.99 12.28
C GLN A 152 -12.78 -17.49 12.04
N LEU A 153 -12.21 -17.88 10.91
CA LEU A 153 -11.90 -19.28 10.61
C LEU A 153 -10.89 -19.86 11.61
N SER A 154 -9.84 -19.11 11.94
CA SER A 154 -8.84 -19.51 12.94
C SER A 154 -9.48 -19.74 14.32
N HIS A 155 -10.37 -18.85 14.76
CA HIS A 155 -11.09 -19.02 16.01
C HIS A 155 -12.02 -20.24 16.00
N ALA A 156 -12.74 -20.46 14.91
CA ALA A 156 -13.62 -21.63 14.75
C ALA A 156 -12.83 -22.95 14.83
N LEU A 157 -11.69 -23.04 14.14
CA LEU A 157 -10.81 -24.20 14.19
C LEU A 157 -10.28 -24.46 15.61
N LYS A 158 -9.83 -23.40 16.31
CA LYS A 158 -9.36 -23.52 17.70
C LYS A 158 -10.46 -24.07 18.62
N ASN A 159 -11.70 -23.61 18.46
CA ASN A 159 -12.82 -24.09 19.25
C ASN A 159 -13.14 -25.56 18.98
N ILE A 160 -13.12 -25.99 17.72
CA ILE A 160 -13.36 -27.40 17.37
C ILE A 160 -12.29 -28.29 18.01
N VAL A 161 -11.02 -27.93 17.87
CA VAL A 161 -9.90 -28.67 18.49
C VAL A 161 -10.10 -28.76 20.00
N GLN A 162 -10.42 -27.64 20.67
CA GLN A 162 -10.64 -27.61 22.12
C GLN A 162 -11.79 -28.53 22.56
N VAL A 163 -12.94 -28.49 21.88
CA VAL A 163 -14.10 -29.33 22.22
C VAL A 163 -13.78 -30.81 22.07
N VAL A 164 -13.10 -31.20 20.98
CA VAL A 164 -12.72 -32.59 20.76
C VAL A 164 -11.73 -33.06 21.83
N THR A 165 -10.74 -32.23 22.18
CA THR A 165 -9.79 -32.57 23.25
C THR A 165 -10.48 -32.72 24.60
N ASP A 166 -11.42 -31.83 24.93
CA ASP A 166 -12.13 -31.87 26.22
C ASP A 166 -13.00 -33.12 26.33
N VAL A 167 -13.74 -33.49 25.27
CA VAL A 167 -14.55 -34.71 25.25
C VAL A 167 -13.69 -35.95 25.47
N ASN A 168 -12.53 -36.03 24.81
CA ASN A 168 -11.63 -37.17 24.95
C ASN A 168 -11.03 -37.28 26.36
N ILE A 169 -10.62 -36.15 26.95
CA ILE A 169 -10.09 -36.11 28.32
C ILE A 169 -11.17 -36.55 29.32
N ASN A 170 -12.39 -36.04 29.16
CA ASN A 170 -13.51 -36.40 30.03
C ASN A 170 -13.83 -37.90 29.92
N HIS A 171 -13.91 -38.46 28.71
CA HIS A 171 -14.12 -39.89 28.53
C HIS A 171 -13.04 -40.75 29.19
N ALA A 172 -11.75 -40.38 29.06
CA ALA A 172 -10.66 -41.09 29.71
C ALA A 172 -10.75 -40.99 31.24
N SER A 173 -11.13 -39.83 31.78
CA SER A 173 -11.35 -39.61 33.21
C SER A 173 -12.51 -40.46 33.75
N ASP A 174 -13.64 -40.50 33.04
CA ASP A 174 -14.81 -41.30 33.43
C ASP A 174 -14.49 -42.79 33.42
N PHE A 175 -13.75 -43.26 32.41
CA PHE A 175 -13.29 -44.64 32.34
C PHE A 175 -12.41 -45.01 33.54
N LEU A 176 -11.41 -44.16 33.85
CA LEU A 176 -10.53 -44.38 35.00
C LEU A 176 -11.30 -44.40 36.33
N ALA A 177 -12.29 -43.51 36.48
CA ALA A 177 -13.13 -43.44 37.67
C ALA A 177 -13.96 -44.72 37.85
N LEU A 178 -14.54 -45.26 36.77
CA LEU A 178 -15.29 -46.51 36.79
C LEU A 178 -14.40 -47.69 37.17
N GLU A 179 -13.22 -47.81 36.56
CA GLU A 179 -12.31 -48.91 36.84
C GLU A 179 -11.78 -48.84 38.28
N THR A 180 -11.45 -47.63 38.76
CA THR A 180 -11.05 -47.39 40.16
C THR A 180 -12.15 -47.79 41.13
N ALA A 181 -13.41 -47.45 40.84
CA ALA A 181 -14.55 -47.84 41.68
C ALA A 181 -14.72 -49.37 41.73
N HIS A 182 -14.57 -50.05 40.59
CA HIS A 182 -14.63 -51.50 40.50
C HIS A 182 -13.54 -52.18 41.34
N TRP A 183 -12.29 -51.74 41.24
CA TRP A 183 -11.20 -52.30 42.04
C TRP A 183 -11.32 -51.98 43.54
N ASN A 184 -11.82 -50.80 43.90
CA ASN A 184 -12.11 -50.46 45.30
C ASN A 184 -13.19 -51.37 45.89
N GLN A 185 -14.22 -51.72 45.11
CA GLN A 185 -15.24 -52.67 45.55
C GLN A 185 -14.64 -54.07 45.77
N ASN A 186 -13.84 -54.56 44.82
CA ASN A 186 -13.17 -55.86 44.94
C ASN A 186 -12.24 -55.90 46.16
N LEU A 187 -11.47 -54.82 46.39
CA LEU A 187 -10.62 -54.69 47.56
C LEU A 187 -11.43 -54.77 48.86
N ALA A 188 -12.54 -54.03 48.97
CA ALA A 188 -13.41 -54.07 50.14
C ALA A 188 -13.98 -55.47 50.42
N THR A 189 -14.32 -56.23 49.37
CA THR A 189 -14.75 -57.63 49.50
C THR A 189 -13.62 -58.51 50.05
N VAL A 190 -12.39 -58.39 49.52
CA VAL A 190 -11.23 -59.15 50.02
C VAL A 190 -10.90 -58.78 51.46
N GLU A 191 -10.93 -57.50 51.81
CA GLU A 191 -10.68 -57.03 53.17
C GLU A 191 -11.71 -57.58 54.17
N THR A 192 -12.98 -57.66 53.76
CA THR A 192 -14.06 -58.24 54.58
C THR A 192 -13.81 -59.73 54.83
N LEU A 193 -13.52 -60.50 53.76
CA LEU A 193 -13.20 -61.93 53.89
C LEU A 193 -11.95 -62.15 54.73
N LEU A 194 -10.90 -61.33 54.54
CA LEU A 194 -9.68 -61.41 55.35
C LEU A 194 -9.99 -61.16 56.83
N GLN A 195 -10.87 -60.20 57.15
CA GLN A 195 -11.28 -59.91 58.51
C GLN A 195 -12.07 -61.07 59.12
N GLU A 196 -13.00 -61.68 58.38
CA GLU A 196 -13.78 -62.85 58.79
C GLU A 196 -12.86 -64.05 59.09
N HIS A 197 -12.01 -64.42 58.14
CA HIS A 197 -11.05 -65.52 58.29
C HIS A 197 -10.06 -65.28 59.43
N THR A 198 -9.57 -64.05 59.60
CA THR A 198 -8.70 -63.68 60.74
C THR A 198 -9.43 -63.85 62.08
N SER A 199 -10.72 -63.48 62.14
CA SER A 199 -11.54 -63.69 63.33
C SER A 199 -11.71 -65.17 63.66
N ILE A 200 -12.04 -66.00 62.66
CA ILE A 200 -12.19 -67.46 62.81
C ILE A 200 -10.87 -68.07 63.31
N CYS A 201 -9.74 -67.73 62.70
CA CYS A 201 -8.41 -68.18 63.15
C CYS A 201 -8.16 -67.81 64.62
N THR A 202 -8.43 -66.56 65.02
CA THR A 202 -8.24 -66.10 66.40
C THR A 202 -9.14 -66.87 67.39
N LYS A 203 -10.40 -67.15 67.01
CA LYS A 203 -11.32 -67.95 67.83
C LYS A 203 -10.81 -69.40 67.98
N LEU A 204 -10.33 -70.01 66.89
CA LEU A 204 -9.76 -71.37 66.90
C LEU A 204 -8.50 -71.44 67.79
N GLU A 205 -7.59 -70.47 67.66
CA GLU A 205 -6.40 -70.34 68.50
C GLU A 205 -6.77 -70.24 69.99
N ASN A 206 -7.78 -69.44 70.33
CA ASN A 206 -8.27 -69.33 71.70
C ASN A 206 -8.86 -70.66 72.23
N VAL A 207 -9.64 -71.38 71.41
CA VAL A 207 -10.20 -72.68 71.82
C VAL A 207 -9.11 -73.71 72.09
N LEU A 208 -7.99 -73.68 71.37
CA LEU A 208 -6.84 -74.56 71.65
C LEU A 208 -6.22 -74.33 73.04
N THR A 209 -6.45 -73.17 73.67
CA THR A 209 -5.99 -72.88 75.03
C THR A 209 -6.94 -73.38 76.13
N GLU A 210 -8.14 -73.86 75.77
CA GLU A 210 -9.14 -74.33 76.73
C GLU A 210 -8.73 -75.67 77.36
N SER A 211 -8.66 -75.69 78.70
CA SER A 211 -8.21 -76.86 79.47
C SER A 211 -9.35 -77.84 79.79
N HIS A 212 -10.61 -77.39 79.76
CA HIS A 212 -11.76 -78.23 80.08
C HIS A 212 -12.29 -78.96 78.83
N ASN A 213 -12.03 -80.27 78.74
CA ASN A 213 -12.30 -81.12 77.57
C ASN A 213 -13.73 -81.00 76.99
N VAL A 214 -14.75 -80.90 77.85
CA VAL A 214 -16.15 -80.79 77.38
C VAL A 214 -16.42 -79.41 76.76
N THR A 215 -15.88 -78.35 77.37
CA THR A 215 -16.01 -76.98 76.88
C THR A 215 -15.25 -76.80 75.57
N PHE A 216 -14.06 -77.37 75.49
CA PHE A 216 -13.27 -77.46 74.25
C PHE A 216 -14.09 -78.10 73.13
N PHE A 217 -14.67 -79.28 73.38
CA PHE A 217 -15.35 -80.04 72.34
C PHE A 217 -16.62 -79.33 71.83
N ILE A 218 -17.40 -78.70 72.72
CA ILE A 218 -18.58 -77.91 72.35
C ILE A 218 -18.18 -76.71 71.48
N ASN A 219 -17.23 -75.89 71.94
CA ASN A 219 -16.80 -74.69 71.22
C ASN A 219 -16.13 -75.02 69.88
N CYS A 220 -15.38 -76.12 69.82
CA CYS A 220 -14.75 -76.60 68.59
C CYS A 220 -15.79 -77.01 67.53
N CYS A 221 -16.83 -77.75 67.93
CA CYS A 221 -17.88 -78.18 67.00
C CYS A 221 -18.71 -77.02 66.43
N GLU A 222 -18.87 -75.94 67.18
CA GLU A 222 -19.57 -74.73 66.71
C GLU A 222 -18.69 -73.92 65.74
N LEU A 223 -17.41 -73.75 66.05
CA LEU A 223 -16.47 -73.00 65.19
C LEU A 223 -16.10 -73.72 63.89
N LEU A 224 -16.02 -75.05 63.91
CA LEU A 224 -15.79 -75.82 62.68
C LEU A 224 -16.92 -75.66 61.67
N LYS A 225 -18.17 -75.52 62.14
CA LYS A 225 -19.31 -75.20 61.26
C LYS A 225 -19.24 -73.78 60.71
N GLU A 226 -18.76 -72.81 61.51
CA GLU A 226 -18.54 -71.44 61.07
C GLU A 226 -17.44 -71.36 60.01
N PHE A 227 -16.38 -72.16 60.16
CA PHE A 227 -15.30 -72.30 59.17
C PHE A 227 -15.77 -72.97 57.88
N GLU A 228 -16.50 -74.09 57.97
CA GLU A 228 -17.06 -74.79 56.80
C GLU A 228 -18.10 -73.97 56.03
N ALA A 229 -18.74 -73.01 56.69
CA ALA A 229 -19.71 -72.10 56.08
C ALA A 229 -19.09 -70.81 55.51
N SER A 230 -17.79 -70.57 55.73
CA SER A 230 -17.10 -69.40 55.20
C SER A 230 -16.90 -69.53 53.70
N GLU A 231 -17.10 -68.44 52.95
CA GLU A 231 -16.86 -68.43 51.51
C GLU A 231 -15.36 -68.58 51.19
N ASP A 232 -15.09 -69.39 50.17
CA ASP A 232 -13.75 -69.52 49.59
C ASP A 232 -13.33 -68.21 48.91
N PHE A 233 -12.02 -68.05 48.71
CA PHE A 233 -11.45 -66.86 48.09
C PHE A 233 -12.14 -66.59 46.73
N PRO A 234 -12.65 -65.37 46.48
CA PRO A 234 -13.26 -65.04 45.20
C PRO A 234 -12.26 -65.30 44.08
N VAL A 235 -12.67 -66.10 43.09
CA VAL A 235 -11.85 -66.34 41.89
C VAL A 235 -11.87 -65.06 41.08
N PHE A 236 -10.84 -64.25 41.27
CA PHE A 236 -10.57 -63.15 40.37
C PHE A 236 -9.95 -63.71 39.09
N ASP A 237 -10.32 -63.16 37.93
CA ASP A 237 -9.74 -63.54 36.65
C ASP A 237 -8.21 -63.28 36.67
N GLU A 238 -7.43 -64.34 36.87
CA GLU A 238 -5.97 -64.32 37.08
C GLU A 238 -5.19 -63.71 35.92
N THR A 239 -5.82 -63.52 34.75
CA THR A 239 -5.20 -62.86 33.61
C THR A 239 -4.87 -61.37 33.85
N ASN A 240 -5.43 -60.76 34.91
CA ASN A 240 -5.30 -59.33 35.18
C ASN A 240 -4.52 -58.91 36.45
N ILE A 241 -4.28 -59.80 37.42
CA ILE A 241 -3.93 -59.32 38.78
C ILE A 241 -2.43 -59.16 39.04
N LEU A 242 -1.54 -59.94 38.42
CA LEU A 242 -0.15 -60.03 38.90
C LEU A 242 0.98 -59.83 37.89
N HIS A 243 0.71 -59.76 36.58
CA HIS A 243 1.74 -59.32 35.60
C HIS A 243 1.81 -57.79 35.43
N GLY A 244 0.96 -57.03 36.14
CA GLY A 244 0.69 -55.61 35.89
C GLY A 244 1.45 -54.57 36.73
N LEU A 245 2.47 -54.94 37.53
CA LEU A 245 3.28 -53.94 38.25
C LEU A 245 4.07 -53.02 37.31
N ASN A 246 4.13 -53.34 36.02
CA ASN A 246 4.49 -52.36 35.02
C ASN A 246 3.27 -51.49 34.71
N VAL A 247 3.10 -50.42 35.48
CA VAL A 247 2.08 -49.37 35.27
C VAL A 247 1.99 -48.95 33.80
N LYS A 248 3.12 -48.94 33.09
CA LYS A 248 3.19 -48.61 31.65
C LYS A 248 2.48 -49.64 30.77
N GLU A 249 2.55 -50.92 31.10
CA GLU A 249 1.95 -52.02 30.33
C GLU A 249 0.45 -52.15 30.61
N PHE A 250 0.04 -51.90 31.86
CA PHE A 250 -1.38 -51.78 32.23
C PHE A 250 -2.04 -50.57 31.54
N ILE A 251 -1.42 -49.39 31.61
CA ILE A 251 -1.89 -48.21 30.88
C ILE A 251 -1.96 -48.49 29.36
N GLY A 252 -0.96 -49.19 28.80
CA GLY A 252 -0.96 -49.59 27.40
C GLY A 252 -2.15 -50.48 27.03
N LYS A 253 -2.48 -51.49 27.84
CA LYS A 253 -3.66 -52.35 27.63
C LYS A 253 -4.97 -51.59 27.76
N VAL A 254 -5.07 -50.67 28.73
CA VAL A 254 -6.25 -49.81 28.92
C VAL A 254 -6.45 -48.90 27.71
N VAL A 255 -5.38 -48.30 27.17
CA VAL A 255 -5.43 -47.48 25.95
C VAL A 255 -5.90 -48.31 24.76
N GLU A 256 -5.37 -49.52 24.55
CA GLU A 256 -5.83 -50.43 23.48
C GLU A 256 -7.31 -50.84 23.64
N MET A 257 -7.73 -51.10 24.88
CA MET A 257 -9.13 -51.45 25.16
C MET A 257 -10.06 -50.26 24.88
N MET A 258 -9.64 -49.03 25.24
CA MET A 258 -10.38 -47.82 24.91
C MET A 258 -10.43 -47.57 23.39
N LYS A 259 -9.35 -47.83 22.63
CA LYS A 259 -9.35 -47.77 21.14
C LYS A 259 -10.36 -48.75 20.51
N SER A 260 -10.59 -49.91 21.13
CA SER A 260 -11.53 -50.92 20.61
C SER A 260 -13.00 -50.59 20.92
N LYS A 261 -13.26 -49.86 22.01
CA LYS A 261 -14.60 -49.60 22.55
C LYS A 261 -15.11 -48.19 22.22
N TYR A 262 -14.21 -47.25 22.00
CA TYR A 262 -14.45 -45.86 21.64
C TYR A 262 -13.53 -45.51 20.47
N ASP A 263 -14.01 -44.76 19.47
CA ASP A 263 -13.23 -44.39 18.30
C ASP A 263 -12.16 -43.33 18.65
N ILE A 264 -11.11 -43.78 19.36
CA ILE A 264 -9.98 -42.98 19.84
C ILE A 264 -8.64 -43.53 19.34
N SER A 265 -8.69 -44.20 18.18
CA SER A 265 -7.57 -44.87 17.50
C SER A 265 -6.34 -43.98 17.26
N TYR A 266 -6.52 -42.65 17.23
CA TYR A 266 -5.52 -41.64 16.89
C TYR A 266 -4.53 -41.24 18.00
N LEU A 267 -4.67 -41.73 19.24
CA LEU A 267 -3.96 -41.14 20.40
C LEU A 267 -2.52 -41.61 20.69
N SER A 268 -1.94 -42.62 20.02
CA SER A 268 -0.61 -43.15 20.42
C SER A 268 0.49 -43.17 19.35
N GLU A 269 0.24 -43.66 18.14
CA GLU A 269 1.24 -43.70 17.06
C GLU A 269 1.08 -42.56 16.06
N GLU A 270 -0.14 -42.06 15.85
CA GLU A 270 -0.36 -40.94 14.95
C GLU A 270 0.16 -39.61 15.53
N SER A 271 0.26 -39.47 16.87
CA SER A 271 0.74 -38.23 17.51
C SER A 271 2.15 -37.84 17.05
N THR A 272 3.09 -38.78 16.94
CA THR A 272 4.45 -38.51 16.45
C THR A 272 4.47 -38.24 14.94
N GLN A 273 3.56 -38.87 14.17
CA GLN A 273 3.38 -38.57 12.75
C GLN A 273 2.84 -37.15 12.54
N TYR A 274 1.83 -36.73 13.32
CA TYR A 274 1.28 -35.38 13.28
C TYR A 274 2.32 -34.33 13.69
N GLU A 275 3.18 -34.59 14.69
CA GLU A 275 4.29 -33.68 15.03
C GLU A 275 5.24 -33.44 13.85
N VAL A 276 5.60 -34.51 13.13
CA VAL A 276 6.44 -34.41 11.92
C VAL A 276 5.73 -33.65 10.81
N GLU A 277 4.45 -33.90 10.58
CA GLU A 277 3.65 -33.19 9.57
C GLU A 277 3.47 -31.71 9.91
N ILE A 278 3.18 -31.37 11.18
CA ILE A 278 3.10 -30.00 11.69
C ILE A 278 4.44 -29.28 11.49
N THR A 279 5.56 -29.95 11.78
CA THR A 279 6.90 -29.36 11.58
C THR A 279 7.15 -29.05 10.11
N LYS A 280 6.83 -29.98 9.20
CA LYS A 280 6.95 -29.75 7.75
C LYS A 280 6.07 -28.58 7.28
N LEU A 281 4.83 -28.50 7.78
CA LEU A 281 3.90 -27.43 7.43
C LEU A 281 4.39 -26.07 7.95
N ASN A 282 4.92 -26.01 9.16
CA ASN A 282 5.52 -24.79 9.72
C ASN A 282 6.73 -24.32 8.91
N ASP A 283 7.59 -25.24 8.48
CA ASP A 283 8.72 -24.92 7.60
C ASP A 283 8.24 -24.38 6.24
N GLN A 284 7.20 -24.98 5.65
CA GLN A 284 6.57 -24.47 4.43
C GLN A 284 6.03 -23.06 4.60
N ILE A 285 5.28 -22.80 5.69
CA ILE A 285 4.73 -21.48 6.01
C ILE A 285 5.85 -20.44 6.17
N ARG A 286 6.96 -20.80 6.84
CA ARG A 286 8.13 -19.91 6.98
C ARG A 286 8.71 -19.55 5.62
N ASN A 287 8.91 -20.54 4.76
CA ASN A 287 9.48 -20.32 3.43
C ASN A 287 8.55 -19.47 2.55
N ASP A 288 7.24 -19.72 2.60
CA ASP A 288 6.25 -18.92 1.88
C ASP A 288 6.24 -17.47 2.36
N LYS A 289 6.35 -17.24 3.67
CA LYS A 289 6.45 -15.89 4.24
C LYS A 289 7.68 -15.14 3.71
N GLU A 290 8.84 -15.78 3.69
CA GLU A 290 10.07 -15.20 3.14
C GLU A 290 9.92 -14.90 1.64
N ARG A 291 9.29 -15.80 0.88
CA ARG A 291 8.99 -15.58 -0.55
C ARG A 291 8.11 -14.34 -0.75
N TYR A 292 6.99 -14.24 -0.04
CA TYR A 292 6.08 -13.09 -0.16
C TYR A 292 6.73 -11.76 0.24
N GLN A 293 7.60 -11.79 1.26
CA GLN A 293 8.34 -10.60 1.66
C GLN A 293 9.26 -10.13 0.53
N LYS A 294 10.01 -11.05 -0.10
CA LYS A 294 10.87 -10.72 -1.23
C LYS A 294 10.08 -10.20 -2.44
N GLU A 295 8.98 -10.86 -2.80
CA GLU A 295 8.11 -10.40 -3.90
C GLU A 295 7.59 -8.97 -3.66
N THR A 296 7.29 -8.63 -2.41
CA THR A 296 6.85 -7.28 -2.02
C THR A 296 7.98 -6.26 -2.15
N GLU A 297 9.20 -6.61 -1.72
CA GLU A 297 10.39 -5.77 -1.86
C GLU A 297 10.73 -5.52 -3.34
N ASP A 298 10.70 -6.56 -4.18
CA ASP A 298 10.95 -6.47 -5.63
C ASP A 298 9.91 -5.56 -6.32
N LEU A 299 8.63 -5.67 -5.91
CA LEU A 299 7.58 -4.80 -6.42
C LEU A 299 7.81 -3.33 -6.00
N HIS A 300 8.25 -3.09 -4.76
CA HIS A 300 8.57 -1.75 -4.28
C HIS A 300 9.69 -1.12 -5.10
N VAL A 301 10.78 -1.86 -5.34
CA VAL A 301 11.91 -1.41 -6.18
C VAL A 301 11.43 -1.07 -7.59
N THR A 302 10.61 -1.93 -8.20
CA THR A 302 10.06 -1.71 -9.54
C THR A 302 9.25 -0.40 -9.61
N LEU A 303 8.41 -0.14 -8.62
CA LEU A 303 7.62 1.09 -8.54
C LEU A 303 8.50 2.33 -8.34
N THR A 304 9.58 2.22 -7.54
CA THR A 304 10.55 3.32 -7.35
C THR A 304 11.26 3.68 -8.65
N ILE A 305 11.71 2.68 -9.42
CA ILE A 305 12.35 2.91 -10.73
C ILE A 305 11.37 3.63 -11.67
N GLN A 306 10.14 3.15 -11.79
CA GLN A 306 9.12 3.79 -12.62
C GLN A 306 8.86 5.25 -12.22
N GLN A 307 8.84 5.55 -10.92
CA GLN A 307 8.70 6.92 -10.43
C GLN A 307 9.90 7.80 -10.76
N SER A 308 11.12 7.26 -10.70
CA SER A 308 12.35 7.95 -11.11
C SER A 308 12.34 8.28 -12.60
N ASP A 309 11.99 7.32 -13.45
CA ASP A 309 11.90 7.52 -14.91
C ASP A 309 10.91 8.63 -15.27
N ILE A 310 9.75 8.66 -14.59
CA ILE A 310 8.76 9.73 -14.73
C ILE A 310 9.32 11.07 -14.28
N ALA A 311 10.09 11.12 -13.19
CA ALA A 311 10.71 12.34 -12.69
C ALA A 311 11.77 12.88 -13.66
N GLU A 312 12.58 12.02 -14.26
CA GLU A 312 13.57 12.38 -15.27
C GLU A 312 12.91 12.93 -16.54
N LEU A 313 11.85 12.29 -17.02
CA LEU A 313 11.07 12.79 -18.17
C LEU A 313 10.46 14.17 -17.87
N LYS A 314 9.95 14.38 -16.65
CA LYS A 314 9.46 15.70 -16.22
C LYS A 314 10.57 16.74 -16.18
N ALA A 315 11.74 16.40 -15.62
CA ALA A 315 12.88 17.30 -15.55
C ALA A 315 13.38 17.68 -16.95
N LYS A 316 13.45 16.72 -17.87
CA LYS A 316 13.80 16.96 -19.28
C LYS A 316 12.81 17.92 -19.94
N ASN A 317 11.51 17.69 -19.79
CA ASN A 317 10.48 18.59 -20.32
C ASN A 317 10.53 19.99 -19.71
N ILE A 318 10.80 20.12 -18.41
CA ILE A 318 10.97 21.42 -17.74
C ILE A 318 12.21 22.13 -18.27
N ASN A 319 13.31 21.42 -18.46
CA ASN A 319 14.54 21.99 -19.00
C ASN A 319 14.37 22.44 -20.46
N GLU A 320 13.69 21.64 -21.30
CA GLU A 320 13.32 22.05 -22.66
C GLU A 320 12.41 23.28 -22.64
N GLY A 321 11.40 23.31 -21.76
CA GLY A 321 10.54 24.47 -21.55
C GLY A 321 11.31 25.73 -21.14
N ARG A 322 12.26 25.60 -20.20
CA ARG A 322 13.15 26.70 -19.78
C ARG A 322 14.09 27.14 -20.90
N LEU A 323 14.57 26.22 -21.74
CA LEU A 323 15.38 26.55 -22.90
C LEU A 323 14.59 27.43 -23.85
N TYR A 324 13.33 27.06 -24.15
CA TYR A 324 12.43 27.90 -24.95
C TYR A 324 12.14 29.26 -24.29
N GLU A 325 11.91 29.30 -22.97
CA GLU A 325 11.71 30.56 -22.25
C GLU A 325 12.95 31.46 -22.28
N MET A 326 14.14 30.86 -22.19
CA MET A 326 15.43 31.56 -22.28
C MET A 326 15.70 32.05 -23.70
N GLU A 327 15.45 31.24 -24.73
CA GLU A 327 15.51 31.67 -26.14
C GLU A 327 14.52 32.81 -26.42
N ILE A 328 13.30 32.74 -25.87
CA ILE A 328 12.33 33.84 -25.93
C ILE A 328 12.84 35.07 -25.17
N GLY A 329 13.53 34.89 -24.05
CA GLY A 329 14.16 35.96 -23.26
C GLY A 329 15.32 36.63 -23.99
N GLU A 330 16.23 35.85 -24.58
CA GLU A 330 17.35 36.31 -25.39
C GLU A 330 16.87 37.05 -26.63
N LEU A 331 15.79 36.58 -27.27
CA LEU A 331 15.13 37.32 -28.34
C LEU A 331 14.61 38.67 -27.83
N LYS A 332 13.98 38.72 -26.64
CA LYS A 332 13.52 39.97 -26.01
C LYS A 332 14.67 40.92 -25.66
N ASP A 333 15.80 40.39 -25.20
CA ASP A 333 16.97 41.19 -24.81
C ASP A 333 17.79 41.64 -26.02
N GLN A 334 17.87 40.84 -27.08
CA GLN A 334 18.42 41.27 -28.38
C GLN A 334 17.60 42.43 -28.94
N ILE A 335 16.27 42.34 -28.89
CA ILE A 335 15.39 43.46 -29.26
C ILE A 335 15.71 44.72 -28.43
N LYS A 336 15.96 44.56 -27.14
CA LYS A 336 16.29 45.66 -26.21
C LYS A 336 17.71 46.22 -26.40
N ASN A 337 18.67 45.40 -26.82
CA ASN A 337 20.05 45.82 -27.08
C ASN A 337 20.21 46.46 -28.47
N ASP A 338 19.44 46.00 -29.46
CA ASP A 338 19.34 46.66 -30.75
C ASP A 338 18.72 48.07 -30.61
N GLU A 339 17.80 48.28 -29.65
CA GLU A 339 17.33 49.61 -29.22
C GLU A 339 18.47 50.49 -28.64
N VAL A 340 19.52 49.90 -28.05
CA VAL A 340 20.67 50.62 -27.45
C VAL A 340 21.81 50.87 -28.46
N TYR A 341 22.03 49.98 -29.42
CA TYR A 341 23.08 50.13 -30.44
C TYR A 341 22.74 51.22 -31.46
N ILE A 342 21.46 51.37 -31.83
CA ILE A 342 20.98 52.45 -32.69
C ILE A 342 21.24 53.83 -32.06
N LEU A 343 21.17 53.94 -30.72
CA LEU A 343 21.49 55.16 -29.98
C LEU A 343 22.98 55.54 -30.00
N ASN A 344 23.89 54.60 -30.25
CA ASN A 344 25.33 54.83 -30.26
C ASN A 344 25.90 55.06 -31.67
N THR A 345 25.35 54.43 -32.71
CA THR A 345 25.80 54.63 -34.10
C THR A 345 25.47 56.00 -34.68
N ASP A 346 24.45 56.68 -34.16
CA ASP A 346 24.16 58.08 -34.52
C ASP A 346 25.10 59.09 -33.81
N SER A 347 25.87 58.64 -32.80
CA SER A 347 26.90 59.43 -32.13
C SER A 347 28.24 59.43 -32.89
N GLU A 348 28.55 58.40 -33.69
CA GLU A 348 29.84 58.28 -34.42
C GLU A 348 29.76 58.80 -35.87
N ARG A 349 28.58 59.13 -36.40
CA ARG A 349 28.42 59.80 -37.70
C ARG A 349 28.49 61.33 -37.64
N LEU A 350 28.76 61.90 -36.46
CA LEU A 350 28.84 63.34 -36.20
C LEU A 350 30.21 63.80 -35.65
N GLU A 351 31.30 63.07 -35.95
CA GLU A 351 32.67 63.60 -35.88
C GLU A 351 33.27 63.83 -37.27
#